data_AF-A0A848WYD3-F1
#
_entry.id   AF-A0A848WYD3-F1
#
_cell.length_a   1.000
_cell.length_b   1.000
_cell.length_c   1.000
_cell.angle_alpha   90.00
_cell.angle_beta   90.00
_cell.angle_gamma   90.00
#
_symmetry.space_group_name_H-M   'P 1'
#
loop_
_entity.id
_entity.type
_entity.pdbx_description
1 polymer ?
#
loop_
_entity_poly.entity_id
_entity_poly.type
_entity_poly.pdbx_seq_one_letter_code
_entity_poly.pdbx_strand_id
1 'polypeptide(L)'
;MKRLILTGAFTLSLSLLSPVFAGKKESEKSEFDVQKAAKKVDQLVEAGLKKAKIKPNAAIDDATFLRRAYLDIAGRIPTIEEAENFNGSTYERKREQLISDLLESEGHMSHAYNFWADVLRINSRLGNGGAQAEAAYQLWLKEAIAGNKPYDQFVRELV
;
A
#
# COMPACT_ATOMS: atom_id res chain seq x y z
N MET A 1 -65.87 27.53 28.23
CA MET A 1 -67.10 26.77 27.91
C MET A 1 -66.99 26.24 26.47
N LYS A 2 -67.33 24.96 26.26
CA LYS A 2 -67.57 24.23 24.97
C LYS A 2 -66.30 23.97 24.10
N ARG A 3 -65.80 22.72 23.91
CA ARG A 3 -66.29 21.56 23.11
C ARG A 3 -66.53 21.97 21.63
N LEU A 4 -66.13 21.30 20.55
CA LEU A 4 -65.57 19.97 20.18
C LEU A 4 -65.48 19.96 18.61
N ILE A 5 -64.81 18.97 18.00
CA ILE A 5 -64.95 18.44 16.60
C ILE A 5 -64.07 19.12 15.51
N LEU A 6 -62.97 18.48 15.04
CA LEU A 6 -62.82 17.48 13.94
C LEU A 6 -62.78 18.12 12.54
N THR A 7 -61.65 17.94 11.82
CA THR A 7 -61.49 17.49 10.40
C THR A 7 -60.34 18.17 9.67
N GLY A 8 -59.42 17.36 9.13
CA GLY A 8 -58.71 17.64 7.88
C GLY A 8 -57.37 18.36 7.95
N ALA A 9 -56.27 17.61 7.94
CA ALA A 9 -55.04 18.05 7.29
C ALA A 9 -54.26 16.85 6.77
N PHE A 10 -54.19 16.77 5.46
CA PHE A 10 -53.44 15.82 4.65
C PHE A 10 -52.00 16.33 4.58
N THR A 11 -51.03 15.62 5.15
CA THR A 11 -49.60 15.91 4.92
C THR A 11 -48.81 14.63 4.68
N LEU A 12 -48.40 14.54 3.41
CA LEU A 12 -47.35 13.77 2.77
C LEU A 12 -46.31 13.08 3.67
N SER A 13 -46.08 11.81 3.32
CA SER A 13 -44.88 11.01 3.58
C SER A 13 -43.58 11.76 3.24
N LEU A 14 -42.52 11.59 4.04
CA LEU A 14 -41.29 10.94 3.58
C LEU A 14 -40.38 10.60 4.77
N SER A 15 -40.27 9.30 5.05
CA SER A 15 -39.16 8.69 5.78
C SER A 15 -37.81 9.09 5.18
N LEU A 16 -36.82 9.40 6.01
CA LEU A 16 -35.41 8.99 5.86
C LEU A 16 -34.62 9.45 7.09
N LEU A 17 -34.66 8.61 8.12
CA LEU A 17 -33.67 8.57 9.18
C LEU A 17 -32.51 7.71 8.66
N SER A 18 -31.35 8.31 8.37
CA SER A 18 -30.06 7.62 8.30
C SER A 18 -28.92 8.66 8.27
N PRO A 19 -27.98 8.65 9.22
CA PRO A 19 -26.69 9.28 9.00
C PRO A 19 -25.92 8.39 8.02
N VAL A 20 -25.89 8.81 6.75
CA VAL A 20 -25.02 8.24 5.72
C VAL A 20 -23.62 8.82 5.96
N PHE A 21 -22.64 7.92 6.03
CA PHE A 21 -21.20 8.15 6.27
C PHE A 21 -20.71 8.33 7.72
N ALA A 22 -20.81 7.23 8.48
CA ALA A 22 -19.74 6.86 9.41
C ALA A 22 -19.37 5.38 9.19
N GLY A 23 -19.01 5.05 7.94
CA GLY A 23 -18.43 3.75 7.59
C GLY A 23 -16.98 3.71 8.05
N LYS A 24 -16.79 3.35 9.32
CA LYS A 24 -15.50 2.91 9.86
C LYS A 24 -15.04 1.73 9.00
N LYS A 25 -14.03 1.93 8.14
CA LYS A 25 -13.41 0.85 7.39
C LYS A 25 -12.56 0.04 8.37
N GLU A 26 -13.23 -0.75 9.19
CA GLU A 26 -12.61 -1.86 9.90
C GLU A 26 -12.22 -2.88 8.83
N SER A 27 -11.02 -2.66 8.29
CA SER A 27 -10.28 -3.68 7.57
C SER A 27 -10.07 -4.85 8.53
N GLU A 28 -10.84 -5.93 8.34
CA GLU A 28 -10.53 -7.25 8.87
C GLU A 28 -9.11 -7.62 8.42
N LYS A 29 -8.11 -7.30 9.24
CA LYS A 29 -6.75 -7.80 9.07
C LYS A 29 -6.80 -9.31 9.28
N SER A 30 -6.67 -10.07 8.19
CA SER A 30 -6.45 -11.51 8.25
C SER A 30 -5.30 -11.85 9.20
N GLU A 31 -5.38 -12.99 9.87
CA GLU A 31 -4.42 -13.64 10.79
C GLU A 31 -3.08 -14.00 10.10
N PHE A 32 -2.49 -13.09 9.34
CA PHE A 32 -1.21 -13.30 8.68
C PHE A 32 -0.07 -12.78 9.56
N ASP A 33 0.66 -13.72 10.17
CA ASP A 33 1.86 -13.41 10.96
C ASP A 33 3.07 -13.21 10.04
N VAL A 34 3.38 -11.93 9.79
CA VAL A 34 4.51 -11.48 8.97
C VAL A 34 5.85 -12.01 9.50
N GLN A 35 6.02 -12.08 10.82
CA GLN A 35 7.28 -12.52 11.43
C GLN A 35 7.50 -14.01 11.23
N LYS A 36 6.43 -14.82 11.37
CA LYS A 36 6.47 -16.25 11.08
C LYS A 36 6.75 -16.51 9.59
N ALA A 37 6.16 -15.73 8.70
CA ALA A 37 6.42 -15.81 7.26
C ALA A 37 7.86 -15.44 6.92
N ALA A 38 8.39 -14.34 7.46
CA ALA A 38 9.77 -13.90 7.26
C ALA A 38 10.77 -14.98 7.71
N LYS A 39 10.57 -15.55 8.90
CA LYS A 39 11.40 -16.66 9.41
C LYS A 39 11.40 -17.88 8.49
N LYS A 40 10.27 -18.15 7.81
CA LYS A 40 10.19 -19.23 6.84
C LYS A 40 11.01 -18.93 5.59
N VAL A 41 10.97 -17.69 5.10
CA VAL A 41 11.81 -17.24 3.98
C VAL A 41 13.28 -17.36 4.33
N ASP A 42 13.69 -16.89 5.52
CA ASP A 42 15.08 -16.99 5.99
C ASP A 42 15.58 -18.43 5.99
N GLN A 43 14.76 -19.37 6.48
CA GLN A 43 15.10 -20.80 6.46
C GLN A 43 15.34 -21.34 5.03
N LEU A 44 14.55 -20.89 4.06
CA LEU A 44 14.70 -21.30 2.66
C LEU A 44 15.98 -20.71 2.05
N VAL A 45 16.27 -19.44 2.32
CA VAL A 45 17.49 -18.77 1.88
C VAL A 45 18.72 -19.45 2.47
N GLU A 46 18.73 -19.72 3.78
CA GLU A 46 19.82 -20.43 4.45
C GLU A 46 20.06 -21.83 3.88
N ALA A 47 18.99 -22.58 3.59
CA ALA A 47 19.10 -23.90 2.97
C ALA A 47 19.76 -23.82 1.57
N GLY A 48 19.39 -22.80 0.78
CA GLY A 48 20.02 -22.52 -0.51
C GLY A 48 21.51 -22.19 -0.39
N LEU A 49 21.87 -21.30 0.54
CA LEU A 49 23.26 -20.92 0.80
C LEU A 49 24.12 -22.12 1.25
N LYS A 50 23.59 -22.97 2.13
CA LYS A 50 24.27 -24.22 2.56
C LYS A 50 24.50 -25.17 1.40
N LYS A 51 23.50 -25.38 0.53
CA LYS A 51 23.64 -26.22 -0.67
C LYS A 51 24.71 -25.68 -1.62
N ALA A 52 24.79 -24.36 -1.77
CA ALA A 52 25.80 -23.67 -2.58
C ALA A 52 27.18 -23.55 -1.89
N LYS A 53 27.31 -23.95 -0.62
CA LYS A 53 28.51 -23.77 0.22
C LYS A 53 28.96 -22.30 0.32
N ILE A 54 28.00 -21.37 0.28
CA ILE A 54 28.26 -19.92 0.38
C ILE A 54 28.00 -19.50 1.83
N LYS A 55 28.93 -18.73 2.40
CA LYS A 55 28.76 -18.12 3.72
C LYS A 55 27.88 -16.86 3.61
N PRO A 56 26.86 -16.67 4.46
CA PRO A 56 26.09 -15.43 4.50
C PRO A 56 26.98 -14.21 4.80
N ASN A 57 26.60 -13.06 4.24
CA ASN A 57 27.25 -11.80 4.55
C ASN A 57 26.95 -11.36 6.00
N ALA A 58 27.83 -10.54 6.56
CA ALA A 58 27.58 -9.92 7.85
C ALA A 58 26.37 -8.97 7.78
N ALA A 59 25.73 -8.74 8.93
CA ALA A 59 24.67 -7.75 9.04
C ALA A 59 25.20 -6.36 8.68
N ILE A 60 24.39 -5.58 7.96
CA ILE A 60 24.74 -4.23 7.55
C ILE A 60 24.50 -3.21 8.67
N ASP A 61 25.30 -2.15 8.67
CA ASP A 61 25.13 -1.01 9.55
C ASP A 61 23.86 -0.21 9.22
N ASP A 62 23.45 0.63 10.17
CA ASP A 62 22.22 1.43 10.08
C ASP A 62 22.24 2.45 8.94
N ALA A 63 23.38 3.07 8.64
CA ALA A 63 23.48 4.07 7.58
C ALA A 63 23.37 3.42 6.19
N THR A 64 24.03 2.27 6.01
CA THR A 64 23.90 1.46 4.79
C THR A 64 22.48 0.95 4.62
N PHE A 65 21.84 0.49 5.70
CA PHE A 65 20.44 0.06 5.68
C PHE A 65 19.52 1.21 5.26
N LEU A 66 19.64 2.37 5.89
CA LEU A 66 18.84 3.56 5.59
C LEU A 66 18.90 3.90 4.10
N ARG A 67 20.10 4.03 3.54
CA ARG A 67 20.28 4.38 2.13
C ARG A 67 19.63 3.34 1.20
N ARG A 68 19.80 2.04 1.48
CA ARG A 68 19.23 0.97 0.66
C ARG A 68 17.70 0.96 0.74
N ALA A 69 17.13 1.06 1.93
CA ALA A 69 15.68 1.09 2.11
C ALA A 69 15.02 2.25 1.33
N TYR A 70 15.61 3.44 1.37
CA TYR A 70 15.12 4.60 0.61
C TYR A 70 15.21 4.41 -0.90
N LEU A 71 16.32 3.85 -1.40
CA LEU A 71 16.50 3.58 -2.83
C LEU A 71 15.55 2.49 -3.32
N ASP A 72 15.37 1.43 -2.54
CA ASP A 72 14.58 0.27 -2.94
C ASP A 72 13.07 0.53 -2.82
N ILE A 73 12.62 1.24 -1.78
CA ILE A 73 11.19 1.43 -1.50
C ILE A 73 10.68 2.73 -2.14
N ALA A 74 11.40 3.84 -1.95
CA ALA A 74 10.97 5.17 -2.38
C ALA A 74 11.66 5.67 -3.66
N GLY A 75 12.68 4.97 -4.17
CA GLY A 75 13.36 5.34 -5.42
C GLY A 75 14.21 6.62 -5.33
N ARG A 76 14.52 7.11 -4.12
CA ARG A 76 15.33 8.32 -3.90
C ARG A 76 16.32 8.12 -2.76
N ILE A 77 17.24 9.06 -2.59
CA ILE A 77 18.11 9.11 -1.41
C ILE A 77 17.37 9.77 -0.22
N PRO A 78 17.71 9.42 1.03
CA PRO A 78 17.18 10.11 2.21
C PRO A 78 17.66 11.56 2.23
N THR A 79 16.85 12.45 2.79
CA THR A 79 17.26 13.81 3.14
C THR A 79 18.14 13.79 4.39
N ILE A 80 18.81 14.91 4.68
CA ILE A 80 19.64 15.06 5.88
C ILE A 80 18.78 14.87 7.13
N GLU A 81 17.62 15.51 7.19
CA GLU A 81 16.69 15.44 8.33
C GLU A 81 16.20 14.01 8.56
N GLU A 82 15.81 13.29 7.50
CA GLU A 82 15.40 11.89 7.60
C GLU A 82 16.53 10.99 8.15
N ALA A 83 17.76 11.23 7.72
CA ALA A 83 18.91 10.47 8.19
C ALA A 83 19.26 10.77 9.65
N GLU A 84 19.19 12.04 10.06
CA GLU A 84 19.40 12.44 11.45
C GLU A 84 18.32 11.86 12.37
N ASN A 85 17.05 11.91 11.95
CA ASN A 85 15.93 11.34 12.69
C ASN A 85 16.08 9.82 12.86
N PHE A 86 16.46 9.10 11.81
CA PHE A 86 16.67 7.65 11.88
C PHE A 86 17.88 7.26 12.76
N ASN A 87 18.99 7.99 12.63
CA ASN A 87 20.20 7.71 13.40
C ASN A 87 20.08 8.13 14.87
N GLY A 88 19.30 9.17 15.16
CA GLY A 88 19.02 9.65 16.52
C GLY A 88 17.97 8.82 17.27
N SER A 89 17.21 7.97 16.57
CA SER A 89 16.18 7.14 17.18
C SER A 89 16.77 5.99 18.01
N THR A 90 16.31 5.89 19.26
CA THR A 90 16.63 4.79 20.19
C THR A 90 15.59 3.67 20.18
N TYR A 91 14.63 3.72 19.26
CA TYR A 91 13.57 2.73 19.18
C TYR A 91 14.10 1.38 18.69
N GLU A 92 13.86 0.32 19.46
CA GLU A 92 14.32 -1.05 19.17
C GLU A 92 13.86 -1.57 17.80
N ARG A 93 12.70 -1.10 17.31
CA ARG A 93 12.12 -1.48 16.01
C ARG A 93 12.18 -0.36 14.97
N LYS A 94 13.15 0.56 15.07
CA LYS A 94 13.29 1.69 14.14
C LYS A 94 13.36 1.30 12.67
N ARG A 95 13.93 0.13 12.34
CA ARG A 95 13.99 -0.39 10.96
C ARG A 95 12.61 -0.81 10.44
N GLU A 96 11.81 -1.48 11.27
CA GLU A 96 10.43 -1.88 10.92
C GLU A 96 9.54 -0.65 10.73
N GLN A 97 9.70 0.33 11.62
CA GLN A 97 8.97 1.58 11.52
C GLN A 97 9.34 2.36 10.26
N LEU A 98 10.64 2.52 9.97
CA LEU A 98 11.08 3.16 8.73
C LEU A 98 10.48 2.50 7.49
N ILE A 99 10.48 1.18 7.41
CA ILE A 99 9.91 0.45 6.27
C ILE A 99 8.41 0.76 6.16
N SER A 100 7.69 0.76 7.28
CA SER A 100 6.24 1.07 7.31
C SER A 100 5.97 2.49 6.81
N ASP A 101 6.72 3.46 7.32
CA ASP A 101 6.60 4.88 6.93
C ASP A 101 6.92 5.08 5.44
N LEU A 102 7.94 4.38 4.92
CA LEU A 102 8.31 4.43 3.51
C LEU A 102 7.24 3.80 2.61
N LEU A 103 6.66 2.66 2.99
CA LEU A 103 5.60 2.00 2.21
C LEU A 103 4.32 2.84 2.14
N GLU A 104 4.05 3.65 3.16
CA GLU A 104 2.91 4.59 3.18
C GLU A 104 3.22 5.91 2.46
N SER A 105 4.47 6.16 2.06
CA SER A 105 4.89 7.41 1.44
C SER A 105 4.47 7.53 -0.03
N GLU A 106 4.25 8.77 -0.49
CA GLU A 106 4.04 9.07 -1.92
C GLU A 106 5.23 8.66 -2.80
N GLY A 107 6.44 8.67 -2.21
CA GLY A 107 7.66 8.21 -2.88
C GLY A 107 7.55 6.75 -3.31
N HIS A 108 7.04 5.89 -2.42
CA HIS A 108 6.78 4.49 -2.74
C HIS A 108 5.73 4.34 -3.86
N MET A 109 4.62 5.07 -3.76
CA MET A 109 3.55 5.02 -4.79
C MET A 109 4.07 5.38 -6.17
N SER A 110 4.85 6.46 -6.27
CA SER A 110 5.47 6.90 -7.52
C SER A 110 6.51 5.91 -8.04
N HIS A 111 7.37 5.41 -7.15
CA HIS A 111 8.43 4.46 -7.52
C HIS A 111 7.85 3.12 -8.01
N ALA A 112 6.91 2.56 -7.26
CA ALA A 112 6.21 1.33 -7.63
C ALA A 112 5.43 1.49 -8.94
N TYR A 113 4.77 2.64 -9.14
CA TYR A 113 4.06 2.92 -10.39
C TYR A 113 5.01 2.90 -11.59
N ASN A 114 6.16 3.57 -11.50
CA ASN A 114 7.13 3.61 -12.59
C ASN A 114 7.69 2.22 -12.91
N PHE A 115 7.99 1.43 -11.87
CA PHE A 115 8.44 0.04 -12.05
C PHE A 115 7.40 -0.80 -12.79
N TRP A 116 6.15 -0.79 -12.31
CA TRP A 116 5.09 -1.60 -12.93
C TRP A 116 4.67 -1.09 -14.30
N ALA A 117 4.65 0.22 -14.52
CA ALA A 117 4.35 0.81 -15.82
C ALA A 117 5.37 0.36 -16.87
N ASP A 118 6.66 0.28 -16.51
CA ASP A 118 7.71 -0.23 -17.40
C ASP A 118 7.53 -1.73 -17.70
N VAL A 119 7.32 -2.55 -16.64
CA VAL A 119 7.10 -4.00 -16.77
C VAL A 119 5.88 -4.31 -17.66
N LEU A 120 4.78 -3.59 -17.45
CA LEU A 120 3.53 -3.76 -18.19
C LEU A 120 3.54 -3.01 -19.54
N ARG A 121 4.63 -2.31 -19.87
CA ARG A 121 4.79 -1.51 -21.08
C ARG A 121 3.66 -0.51 -21.29
N ILE A 122 3.20 0.12 -20.21
CA ILE A 122 2.28 1.25 -20.24
C ILE A 122 3.04 2.46 -20.79
N ASN A 123 3.05 2.56 -22.12
CA ASN A 123 3.67 3.66 -22.84
C ASN A 123 2.61 4.40 -23.66
N SER A 124 2.98 5.60 -24.12
CA SER A 124 2.12 6.51 -24.89
C SER A 124 1.66 5.97 -26.27
N ARG A 125 1.98 4.72 -26.59
CA ARG A 125 1.66 4.03 -27.84
C ARG A 125 1.16 2.61 -27.54
N LEU A 126 0.13 2.50 -26.70
CA LEU A 126 -0.62 1.26 -26.49
C LEU A 126 -1.41 0.85 -27.77
N GLY A 127 -0.70 0.52 -28.84
CA GLY A 127 -1.25 0.02 -30.11
C GLY A 127 -2.46 0.79 -30.65
N ASN A 128 -3.40 0.07 -31.27
CA ASN A 128 -4.62 0.61 -31.88
C ASN A 128 -5.72 1.03 -30.85
N GLY A 129 -5.43 1.02 -29.55
CA GLY A 129 -6.41 1.24 -28.47
C GLY A 129 -6.75 2.70 -28.16
N GLY A 130 -5.95 3.64 -28.68
CA GLY A 130 -6.14 5.08 -28.48
C GLY A 130 -5.84 5.58 -27.06
N ALA A 131 -5.74 6.90 -26.90
CA ALA A 131 -5.36 7.56 -25.64
C ALA A 131 -6.28 7.24 -24.45
N GLN A 132 -7.55 6.89 -24.72
CA GLN A 132 -8.52 6.59 -23.68
C GLN A 132 -8.24 5.26 -22.97
N ALA A 133 -7.86 4.22 -23.72
CA ALA A 133 -7.53 2.92 -23.16
C ALA A 133 -6.24 2.99 -22.32
N GLU A 134 -5.26 3.78 -22.78
CA GLU A 134 -4.04 4.05 -22.02
C GLU A 134 -4.34 4.76 -20.69
N ALA A 135 -5.14 5.82 -20.71
CA ALA A 135 -5.51 6.56 -19.50
C ALA A 135 -6.24 5.68 -18.47
N ALA A 136 -7.16 4.83 -18.94
CA ALA A 136 -7.86 3.87 -18.09
C ALA A 136 -6.88 2.86 -17.45
N TYR A 137 -5.90 2.38 -18.21
CA TYR A 137 -4.92 1.41 -17.72
C TYR A 137 -3.95 2.04 -16.70
N GLN A 138 -3.50 3.27 -16.96
CA GLN A 138 -2.70 4.03 -15.99
C GLN A 138 -3.45 4.28 -14.69
N LEU A 139 -4.73 4.63 -14.77
CA LEU A 139 -5.57 4.86 -13.59
C LEU A 139 -5.75 3.57 -12.78
N TRP A 140 -6.08 2.46 -13.45
CA TRP A 140 -6.20 1.15 -12.81
C TRP A 140 -4.91 0.76 -12.07
N LEU A 141 -3.74 0.98 -12.69
CA LEU A 141 -2.46 0.65 -12.04
C LEU A 141 -2.22 1.52 -10.80
N LYS A 142 -2.49 2.82 -10.89
CA LYS A 142 -2.37 3.74 -9.74
C LYS A 142 -3.28 3.32 -8.59
N GLU A 143 -4.53 2.96 -8.89
CA GLU A 143 -5.50 2.49 -7.89
C GLU A 143 -5.07 1.15 -7.27
N ALA A 144 -4.55 0.22 -8.08
CA ALA A 144 -4.06 -1.07 -7.59
C ALA A 144 -2.88 -0.91 -6.62
N ILE A 145 -1.96 0.00 -6.92
CA ILE A 145 -0.80 0.29 -6.07
C ILE A 145 -1.25 1.02 -4.79
N ALA A 146 -2.05 2.08 -4.93
CA ALA A 146 -2.57 2.83 -3.78
C ALA A 146 -3.42 1.96 -2.83
N GLY A 147 -4.14 0.98 -3.38
CA GLY A 147 -4.93 0.02 -2.61
C GLY A 147 -4.12 -1.13 -2.00
N ASN A 148 -2.80 -1.19 -2.22
CA ASN A 148 -1.94 -2.33 -1.87
C ASN A 148 -2.56 -3.67 -2.31
N LYS A 149 -3.00 -3.74 -3.57
CA LYS A 149 -3.74 -4.88 -4.10
C LYS A 149 -2.91 -6.18 -3.97
N PRO A 150 -3.48 -7.26 -3.43
CA PRO A 150 -2.81 -8.56 -3.38
C PRO A 150 -2.36 -9.00 -4.77
N TYR A 151 -1.13 -9.53 -4.86
CA TYR A 151 -0.50 -9.87 -6.13
C TYR A 151 -1.32 -10.88 -6.95
N ASP A 152 -1.99 -11.82 -6.29
CA ASP A 152 -2.87 -12.80 -6.93
C ASP A 152 -4.11 -12.17 -7.57
N GLN A 153 -4.65 -11.09 -6.99
CA GLN A 153 -5.75 -10.33 -7.60
C GLN A 153 -5.23 -9.44 -8.72
N PHE A 154 -4.09 -8.78 -8.51
CA PHE A 154 -3.43 -7.95 -9.51
C PHE A 154 -3.18 -8.72 -10.81
N VAL A 155 -2.63 -9.94 -10.75
CA VAL A 155 -2.38 -10.77 -11.94
C VAL A 155 -3.67 -11.29 -12.56
N ARG A 156 -4.67 -11.66 -11.76
CA ARG A 156 -5.96 -12.16 -12.27
C ARG A 156 -6.74 -11.12 -13.06
N GLU A 157 -6.63 -9.85 -12.69
CA GLU A 157 -7.29 -8.76 -13.41
C GLU A 157 -6.61 -8.39 -14.74
N LEU A 158 -5.38 -8.84 -14.98
CA LEU A 158 -4.62 -8.55 -16.20
C LEU A 158 -4.93 -9.50 -17.37
N VAL A 159 -5.57 -10.65 -17.12
CA VAL A 159 -5.75 -11.76 -18.09
C VAL A 159 -7.22 -11.96 -18.45
#